data_AF-A0A945FRU8-F1
#
_entry.id   AF-A0A945FRU8-F1
#
_cell.length_a   1.000
_cell.length_b   1.000
_cell.length_c   1.000
_cell.angle_alpha   90.00
_cell.angle_beta   90.00
_cell.angle_gamma   90.00
#
_symmetry.space_group_name_H-M   'P 1'
#
loop_
_entity.id
_entity.type
_entity.pdbx_description
1 polymer ?
#
loop_
_entity_poly.entity_id
_entity_poly.type
_entity_poly.pdbx_seq_one_letter_code
_entity_poly.pdbx_strand_id
1 'polypeptide(L)'
;MRIEETALRPEAWGWHLLGLINPLVVIAGNLLGGPFVAAGVIYMLGIGPFLDFFLGTSIRHRPARESGRPFEVMLYAHAFLQLIAVCTLLQLASSRVPLWIVVVAAVSTGINSGASGLIVAHELGHRRKKTFPWWISQLNLVSVLYLHFTTEHNQTHHKHVATTADPATARYGESVWWFIARTVPGQFIDAWQIHAKRGHLLMMNPVARGAVLEMLLVVSIAVAFGMLSACAFLVQAAVAVFLLEYINYLRHYGLQRETGARQTAAHSWQSEHRWSRWTLLELT
;
A
#
# COMPACT_ATOMS: atom_id res chain seq x y z
N MET A 1 41.76 12.90 6.47
CA MET A 1 40.69 13.92 6.45
C MET A 1 39.37 13.16 6.28
N ARG A 2 38.68 12.82 7.38
CA ARG A 2 37.33 12.24 7.33
C ARG A 2 36.42 13.36 6.85
N ILE A 3 35.86 13.23 5.66
CA ILE A 3 34.74 14.07 5.25
C ILE A 3 33.62 13.72 6.22
N GLU A 4 33.29 14.63 7.13
CA GLU A 4 32.02 14.55 7.85
C GLU A 4 30.92 14.56 6.79
N GLU A 5 30.28 13.42 6.57
CA GLU A 5 29.01 13.38 5.86
C GLU A 5 28.02 14.19 6.69
N THR A 6 27.88 15.47 6.36
CA THR A 6 26.80 16.29 6.88
C THR A 6 25.49 15.60 6.51
N ALA A 7 24.79 15.07 7.52
CA ALA A 7 23.51 14.41 7.34
C ALA A 7 22.59 15.29 6.49
N LEU A 8 22.25 14.82 5.29
CA LEU A 8 21.43 15.58 4.36
C LEU A 8 20.02 15.71 4.92
N ARG A 9 19.40 16.88 4.71
CA ARG A 9 17.99 17.08 5.08
C ARG A 9 17.08 16.29 4.13
N PRO A 10 15.92 15.80 4.63
CA PRO A 10 14.90 15.23 3.77
C PRO A 10 14.48 16.17 2.65
N GLU A 11 13.93 15.62 1.58
CA GLU A 11 13.40 16.41 0.46
C GLU A 11 12.36 17.45 0.92
N ALA A 12 12.23 18.50 0.11
CA ALA A 12 11.24 19.53 0.36
C ALA A 12 9.83 18.93 0.26
N TRP A 13 9.01 19.16 1.28
CA TRP A 13 7.68 18.54 1.38
C TRP A 13 6.77 18.85 0.18
N GLY A 14 6.98 20.00 -0.47
CA GLY A 14 6.18 20.43 -1.62
C GLY A 14 6.27 19.49 -2.83
N TRP A 15 7.37 18.75 -2.99
CA TRP A 15 7.48 17.76 -4.06
C TRP A 15 6.50 16.60 -3.87
N HIS A 16 6.19 16.24 -2.63
CA HIS A 16 5.26 15.15 -2.34
C HIS A 16 3.80 15.50 -2.66
N LEU A 17 3.46 16.78 -2.86
CA LEU A 17 2.14 17.17 -3.36
C LEU A 17 1.85 16.58 -4.75
N LEU A 18 2.88 16.27 -5.53
CA LEU A 18 2.74 15.58 -6.81
C LEU A 18 2.12 14.18 -6.67
N GLY A 19 2.26 13.54 -5.49
CA GLY A 19 1.59 12.29 -5.18
C GLY A 19 0.06 12.39 -5.25
N LEU A 20 -0.51 13.56 -4.95
CA LEU A 20 -1.96 13.80 -4.97
C LEU A 20 -2.54 13.81 -6.39
N ILE A 21 -1.71 13.92 -7.43
CA ILE A 21 -2.18 13.88 -8.82
C ILE A 21 -2.87 12.54 -9.11
N ASN A 22 -2.27 11.42 -8.67
CA ASN A 22 -2.80 10.09 -8.95
C ASN A 22 -4.25 9.87 -8.45
N PRO A 23 -4.56 10.09 -7.15
CA PRO A 23 -5.94 9.93 -6.69
C PRO A 23 -6.90 10.89 -7.39
N LEU A 24 -6.47 12.13 -7.68
CA LEU A 24 -7.32 13.11 -8.37
C LEU A 24 -7.67 12.67 -9.80
N VAL A 25 -6.69 12.17 -10.58
CA VAL A 25 -6.97 11.70 -11.95
C VAL A 25 -7.81 10.42 -11.96
N VAL A 26 -7.64 9.53 -10.97
CA VAL A 26 -8.48 8.34 -10.82
C VAL A 26 -9.92 8.72 -10.48
N ILE A 27 -10.13 9.61 -9.51
CA ILE A 27 -11.46 10.12 -9.15
C ILE A 27 -12.12 10.77 -10.37
N ALA A 28 -11.41 11.67 -11.05
CA ALA A 28 -11.92 12.32 -12.27
C ALA A 28 -12.26 11.30 -13.35
N GLY A 29 -11.40 10.30 -13.58
CA GLY A 29 -11.63 9.22 -14.54
C GLY A 29 -12.89 8.40 -14.22
N ASN A 30 -13.10 8.05 -12.94
CA ASN A 30 -14.29 7.33 -12.50
C ASN A 30 -15.57 8.17 -12.66
N LEU A 31 -15.50 9.49 -12.40
CA LEU A 31 -16.64 10.40 -12.55
C LEU A 31 -17.01 10.68 -14.01
N LEU A 32 -16.02 10.79 -14.90
CA LEU A 32 -16.23 11.02 -16.32
C LEU A 32 -16.65 9.74 -17.07
N GLY A 33 -16.20 8.57 -16.60
CA GLY A 33 -16.47 7.28 -17.24
C GLY A 33 -15.79 7.15 -18.61
N GLY A 34 -16.30 6.25 -19.45
CA GLY A 34 -15.75 6.04 -20.80
C GLY A 34 -14.27 5.62 -20.76
N PRO A 35 -13.44 6.09 -21.70
CA PRO A 35 -12.00 5.80 -21.71
C PRO A 35 -11.22 6.50 -20.58
N PHE A 36 -11.79 7.52 -19.93
CA PHE A 36 -11.10 8.30 -18.89
C PHE A 36 -10.81 7.47 -17.62
N VAL A 37 -11.50 6.35 -17.42
CA VAL A 37 -11.21 5.41 -16.32
C VAL A 37 -9.78 4.85 -16.36
N ALA A 38 -9.14 4.86 -17.54
CA ALA A 38 -7.75 4.45 -17.70
C ALA A 38 -6.73 5.50 -17.23
N ALA A 39 -7.15 6.71 -16.83
CA ALA A 39 -6.25 7.82 -16.52
C ALA A 39 -5.21 7.49 -15.43
N GLY A 40 -5.60 6.82 -14.35
CA GLY A 40 -4.68 6.39 -13.30
C GLY A 40 -3.65 5.36 -13.78
N VAL A 41 -4.09 4.38 -14.58
CA VAL A 41 -3.19 3.39 -15.21
C VAL A 41 -2.18 4.09 -16.12
N ILE A 42 -2.66 4.96 -17.01
CA ILE A 42 -1.81 5.70 -17.96
C ILE A 42 -0.85 6.60 -17.21
N TYR A 43 -1.30 7.28 -16.16
CA TYR A 43 -0.45 8.16 -15.35
C TYR A 43 0.64 7.36 -14.63
N MET A 44 0.27 6.31 -13.90
CA MET A 44 1.22 5.58 -13.04
C MET A 44 2.13 4.63 -13.80
N LEU A 45 1.63 3.92 -14.81
CA LEU A 45 2.38 2.88 -15.54
C LEU A 45 2.85 3.34 -16.92
N GLY A 46 2.27 4.41 -17.46
CA GLY A 46 2.73 5.05 -18.69
C GLY A 46 3.65 6.24 -18.36
N ILE A 47 3.05 7.34 -17.92
CA ILE A 47 3.73 8.64 -17.75
C ILE A 47 4.79 8.58 -16.65
N GLY A 48 4.49 7.96 -15.51
CA GLY A 48 5.37 7.87 -14.34
C GLY A 48 6.77 7.33 -14.66
N PRO A 49 6.92 6.14 -15.29
CA PRO A 49 8.22 5.60 -15.69
C PRO A 49 9.01 6.51 -16.64
N PHE A 50 8.34 7.20 -17.58
CA PHE A 50 9.01 8.19 -18.42
C PHE A 50 9.53 9.37 -17.60
N LEU A 51 8.74 9.88 -16.65
CA LEU A 51 9.17 10.95 -15.76
C LEU A 51 10.35 10.52 -14.87
N ASP A 52 10.32 9.30 -14.33
CA ASP A 52 11.45 8.74 -13.58
C ASP A 52 12.73 8.59 -14.44
N PHE A 53 12.58 8.21 -15.71
CA PHE A 53 13.69 8.12 -16.65
C PHE A 53 14.28 9.51 -16.95
N PHE A 54 13.46 10.50 -17.27
CA PHE A 54 13.92 11.84 -17.65
C PHE A 54 14.42 12.68 -16.46
N LEU A 55 13.81 12.55 -15.28
CA LEU A 55 14.23 13.26 -14.07
C LEU A 55 15.43 12.60 -13.39
N GLY A 56 15.70 11.34 -13.73
CA GLY A 56 16.84 10.56 -13.26
C GLY A 56 16.80 10.26 -11.76
N THR A 57 17.96 9.87 -11.23
CA THR A 57 18.13 9.50 -9.83
C THR A 57 18.67 10.66 -8.98
N SER A 58 18.49 10.54 -7.67
CA SER A 58 19.17 11.40 -6.71
C SER A 58 20.67 11.05 -6.70
N ILE A 59 21.56 12.06 -6.80
CA ILE A 59 23.02 11.83 -6.76
C ILE A 59 23.50 11.55 -5.32
N ARG A 60 22.70 11.95 -4.33
CA ARG A 60 22.97 11.75 -2.91
C ARG A 60 21.72 11.24 -2.21
N HIS A 61 21.86 10.10 -1.53
CA HIS A 61 20.79 9.51 -0.74
C HIS A 61 20.37 10.48 0.38
N ARG A 62 19.12 10.94 0.33
CA ARG A 62 18.50 11.75 1.39
C ARG A 62 17.59 10.87 2.25
N PRO A 63 17.56 11.08 3.58
CA PRO A 63 16.65 10.36 4.44
C PRO A 63 15.19 10.76 4.15
N ALA A 64 14.28 9.80 4.32
CA ALA A 64 12.85 10.05 4.21
C ALA A 64 12.36 11.00 5.31
N ARG A 65 11.24 11.68 5.05
CA ARG A 65 10.61 12.58 6.01
C ARG A 65 9.62 11.83 6.89
N GLU A 66 9.94 11.67 8.17
CA GLU A 66 9.11 10.90 9.12
C GLU A 66 8.06 11.76 9.87
N SER A 67 8.20 13.09 9.84
CA SER A 67 7.34 13.98 10.63
C SER A 67 7.26 15.41 10.09
N GLY A 68 6.23 16.13 10.57
CA GLY A 68 6.00 17.54 10.29
C GLY A 68 4.59 17.79 9.75
N ARG A 69 3.98 18.91 10.17
CA ARG A 69 2.58 19.23 9.83
C ARG A 69 2.24 19.12 8.34
N PRO A 70 3.04 19.64 7.40
CA PRO A 70 2.71 19.52 5.97
C PRO A 70 2.70 18.07 5.47
N PHE A 71 3.62 17.24 5.99
CA PHE A 71 3.68 15.83 5.64
C PHE A 71 2.49 15.05 6.22
N GLU A 72 2.15 15.29 7.48
CA GLU A 72 0.97 14.66 8.12
C GLU A 72 -0.34 15.05 7.42
N VAL A 73 -0.53 16.33 7.08
CA VAL A 73 -1.70 16.80 6.33
C VAL A 73 -1.82 16.09 4.99
N MET A 74 -0.71 15.87 4.30
CA MET A 74 -0.68 15.15 3.04
C MET A 74 -1.03 13.67 3.19
N LEU A 75 -0.55 13.00 4.24
CA LEU A 75 -0.97 11.62 4.56
C LEU A 75 -2.49 11.55 4.71
N TYR A 76 -3.08 12.46 5.50
CA TYR A 76 -4.54 12.51 5.63
C TYR A 76 -5.23 12.81 4.30
N ALA A 77 -4.70 13.71 3.47
CA ALA A 77 -5.27 14.01 2.17
C ALA A 77 -5.32 12.78 1.26
N HIS A 78 -4.23 12.02 1.16
CA HIS A 78 -4.19 10.75 0.42
C HIS A 78 -5.18 9.73 1.00
N ALA A 79 -5.23 9.56 2.33
CA ALA A 79 -6.16 8.66 2.99
C ALA A 79 -7.64 8.98 2.68
N PHE A 80 -8.01 10.27 2.69
CA PHE A 80 -9.39 10.67 2.36
C PHE A 80 -9.69 10.54 0.87
N LEU A 81 -8.76 10.97 0.01
CA LEU A 81 -8.92 10.84 -1.44
C LEU A 81 -9.00 9.38 -1.87
N GLN A 82 -8.28 8.47 -1.20
CA GLN A 82 -8.41 7.03 -1.43
C GLN A 82 -9.84 6.55 -1.20
N LEU A 83 -10.48 6.95 -0.11
CA LEU A 83 -11.87 6.58 0.16
C LEU A 83 -12.83 7.15 -0.90
N ILE A 84 -12.59 8.38 -1.36
CA ILE A 84 -13.36 9.00 -2.45
C ILE A 84 -13.15 8.22 -3.77
N ALA A 85 -11.93 7.79 -4.09
CA ALA A 85 -11.64 6.98 -5.26
C ALA A 85 -12.40 5.65 -5.25
N VAL A 86 -12.43 4.96 -4.09
CA VAL A 86 -13.24 3.73 -3.92
C VAL A 86 -14.74 4.03 -4.07
N CYS A 87 -15.26 5.08 -3.44
CA CYS A 87 -16.68 5.45 -3.56
C CYS A 87 -17.09 5.76 -5.02
N THR A 88 -16.24 6.49 -5.76
CA THR A 88 -16.50 6.80 -7.17
C THR A 88 -16.42 5.56 -8.07
N LEU A 89 -15.54 4.59 -7.76
CA LEU A 89 -15.53 3.28 -8.42
C LEU A 89 -16.85 2.53 -8.18
N LEU A 90 -17.32 2.46 -6.94
CA LEU A 90 -18.57 1.77 -6.60
C LEU A 90 -19.77 2.42 -7.32
N GLN A 91 -19.81 3.76 -7.35
CA GLN A 91 -20.84 4.50 -8.09
C GLN A 91 -20.80 4.18 -9.59
N LEU A 92 -19.62 4.19 -10.21
CA LEU A 92 -19.44 3.86 -11.62
C LEU A 92 -19.86 2.42 -11.92
N ALA A 93 -19.43 1.46 -11.10
CA ALA A 93 -19.72 0.04 -11.28
C ALA A 93 -21.20 -0.31 -11.06
N SER A 94 -21.91 0.47 -10.24
CA SER A 94 -23.36 0.36 -10.06
C SER A 94 -24.15 0.96 -11.24
N SER A 95 -23.50 1.76 -12.07
CA SER A 95 -24.09 2.36 -13.27
C SER A 95 -24.09 1.34 -14.42
N ARG A 96 -25.05 1.46 -15.35
CA ARG A 96 -25.19 0.55 -16.51
C ARG A 96 -24.15 0.85 -17.61
N VAL A 97 -22.87 0.72 -17.27
CA VAL A 97 -21.73 0.89 -18.20
C VAL A 97 -21.20 -0.46 -18.70
N PRO A 98 -20.51 -0.50 -19.86
CA PRO A 98 -19.84 -1.70 -20.34
C PRO A 98 -18.87 -2.30 -19.31
N LEU A 99 -18.81 -3.64 -19.24
CA LEU A 99 -17.96 -4.37 -18.29
C LEU A 99 -16.48 -3.96 -18.35
N TRP A 100 -15.94 -3.72 -19.54
CA TRP A 100 -14.55 -3.31 -19.70
C TRP A 100 -14.25 -1.99 -18.99
N ILE A 101 -15.21 -1.05 -18.94
CA ILE A 101 -15.05 0.23 -18.22
C ILE A 101 -14.90 -0.06 -16.73
N VAL A 102 -15.75 -0.92 -16.17
CA VAL A 102 -15.70 -1.30 -14.75
C VAL A 102 -14.38 -1.98 -14.40
N VAL A 103 -13.92 -2.91 -15.24
CA VAL A 103 -12.65 -3.62 -15.01
C VAL A 103 -11.47 -2.66 -15.06
N VAL A 104 -11.39 -1.79 -16.07
CA VAL A 104 -10.29 -0.81 -16.17
C VAL A 104 -10.34 0.19 -15.03
N ALA A 105 -11.53 0.67 -14.63
CA ALA A 105 -11.71 1.54 -13.48
C ALA A 105 -11.27 0.87 -12.17
N ALA A 106 -11.58 -0.41 -11.98
CA ALA A 106 -11.18 -1.17 -10.81
C ALA A 106 -9.66 -1.34 -10.73
N VAL A 107 -8.99 -1.63 -11.86
CA VAL A 107 -7.52 -1.70 -11.93
C VAL A 107 -6.89 -0.33 -11.66
N SER A 108 -7.39 0.73 -12.29
CA SER A 108 -6.94 2.11 -12.12
C SER A 108 -7.07 2.57 -10.66
N THR A 109 -8.22 2.29 -10.05
CA THR A 109 -8.49 2.56 -8.63
C THR A 109 -7.59 1.71 -7.73
N GLY A 110 -7.36 0.44 -8.05
CA GLY A 110 -6.46 -0.44 -7.29
C GLY A 110 -5.01 0.02 -7.29
N ILE A 111 -4.52 0.58 -8.41
CA ILE A 111 -3.19 1.20 -8.46
C ILE A 111 -3.14 2.40 -7.50
N ASN A 112 -4.16 3.24 -7.49
CA ASN A 112 -4.26 4.33 -6.51
C ASN A 112 -4.41 3.81 -5.07
N SER A 113 -5.16 2.74 -4.84
CA SER A 113 -5.28 2.09 -3.55
C SER A 113 -3.92 1.61 -3.02
N GLY A 114 -3.04 1.11 -3.89
CA GLY A 114 -1.65 0.82 -3.55
C GLY A 114 -0.86 2.08 -3.20
N ALA A 115 -0.81 3.06 -4.12
CA ALA A 115 0.05 4.24 -4.00
C ALA A 115 -0.39 5.27 -2.93
N SER A 116 -1.69 5.50 -2.78
CA SER A 116 -2.27 6.46 -1.83
C SER A 116 -2.80 5.80 -0.57
N GLY A 117 -3.44 4.62 -0.70
CA GLY A 117 -4.09 3.94 0.42
C GLY A 117 -3.09 3.17 1.29
N LEU A 118 -2.42 2.18 0.71
CA LEU A 118 -1.52 1.27 1.43
C LEU A 118 -0.27 1.97 1.95
N ILE A 119 0.35 2.87 1.16
CA ILE A 119 1.53 3.65 1.59
C ILE A 119 1.20 4.47 2.85
N VAL A 120 0.08 5.18 2.83
CA VAL A 120 -0.35 5.99 3.97
C VAL A 120 -0.78 5.12 5.14
N ALA A 121 -1.47 4.02 4.89
CA ALA A 121 -1.86 3.09 5.93
C ALA A 121 -0.64 2.48 6.64
N HIS A 122 0.43 2.17 5.90
CA HIS A 122 1.68 1.73 6.47
C HIS A 122 2.26 2.77 7.44
N GLU A 123 2.41 4.03 6.98
CA GLU A 123 2.99 5.11 7.80
C GLU A 123 2.13 5.45 9.03
N LEU A 124 0.81 5.58 8.84
CA LEU A 124 -0.11 5.90 9.94
C LEU A 124 -0.33 4.70 10.88
N GLY A 125 -0.13 3.47 10.39
CA GLY A 125 -0.27 2.23 11.15
C GLY A 125 0.82 2.03 12.21
N HIS A 126 1.99 2.67 12.02
CA HIS A 126 3.07 2.73 13.02
C HIS A 126 2.77 3.67 14.19
N ARG A 127 1.79 4.57 14.04
CA ARG A 127 1.38 5.48 15.11
C ARG A 127 0.73 4.70 16.26
N ARG A 128 0.72 5.29 17.45
CA ARG A 128 0.20 4.66 18.67
C ARG A 128 -1.20 4.09 18.44
N LYS A 129 -1.40 2.81 18.78
CA LYS A 129 -2.68 2.11 18.64
C LYS A 129 -3.82 2.89 19.27
N LYS A 130 -4.99 2.89 18.60
CA LYS A 130 -6.23 3.59 18.99
C LYS A 130 -6.19 5.12 18.96
N THR A 131 -5.14 5.73 18.42
CA THR A 131 -5.13 7.17 18.11
C THR A 131 -5.87 7.46 16.79
N PHE A 132 -6.20 8.71 16.54
CA PHE A 132 -6.83 9.13 15.28
C PHE A 132 -6.04 8.67 14.03
N PRO A 133 -4.72 8.94 13.88
CA PRO A 133 -3.97 8.45 12.72
C PRO A 133 -3.99 6.94 12.58
N TRP A 134 -3.88 6.20 13.69
CA TRP A 134 -3.97 4.74 13.65
C TRP A 134 -5.32 4.25 13.11
N TRP A 135 -6.44 4.89 13.50
CA TRP A 135 -7.76 4.57 12.94
C TRP A 135 -7.89 4.89 11.46
N ILE A 136 -7.28 5.99 10.99
CA ILE A 136 -7.23 6.32 9.55
C ILE A 136 -6.45 5.25 8.78
N SER A 137 -5.35 4.72 9.33
CA SER A 137 -4.65 3.55 8.79
C SER A 137 -5.59 2.35 8.67
N GLN A 138 -6.27 1.97 9.76
CA GLN A 138 -7.15 0.79 9.74
C GLN A 138 -8.29 0.94 8.73
N LEU A 139 -8.85 2.14 8.60
CA LEU A 139 -9.90 2.43 7.62
C LEU A 139 -9.41 2.24 6.17
N ASN A 140 -8.19 2.70 5.87
CA ASN A 140 -7.58 2.50 4.55
C ASN A 140 -7.28 1.02 4.29
N LEU A 141 -6.78 0.27 5.28
CA LEU A 141 -6.55 -1.18 5.13
C LEU A 141 -7.84 -1.96 4.91
N VAL A 142 -8.94 -1.60 5.59
CA VAL A 142 -10.27 -2.19 5.33
C VAL A 142 -10.73 -1.89 3.90
N SER A 143 -10.43 -0.70 3.37
CA SER A 143 -10.78 -0.33 1.98
C SER A 143 -10.10 -1.18 0.91
N VAL A 144 -9.08 -1.96 1.29
CA VAL A 144 -8.34 -2.88 0.41
C VAL A 144 -8.29 -4.32 0.95
N LEU A 145 -9.12 -4.64 1.95
CA LEU A 145 -9.24 -5.99 2.53
C LEU A 145 -7.91 -6.56 3.07
N TYR A 146 -7.11 -5.71 3.70
CA TYR A 146 -5.77 -6.06 4.20
C TYR A 146 -5.53 -5.63 5.65
N LEU A 147 -6.57 -5.65 6.49
CA LEU A 147 -6.55 -5.14 7.87
C LEU A 147 -5.55 -5.85 8.80
N HIS A 148 -5.23 -7.12 8.53
CA HIS A 148 -4.26 -7.88 9.30
C HIS A 148 -2.82 -7.34 9.18
N PHE A 149 -2.51 -6.60 8.10
CA PHE A 149 -1.20 -6.06 7.79
C PHE A 149 -0.55 -5.31 8.95
N THR A 150 -1.26 -4.39 9.63
CA THR A 150 -0.67 -3.62 10.75
C THR A 150 -0.17 -4.53 11.88
N THR A 151 -0.84 -5.66 12.11
CA THR A 151 -0.45 -6.59 13.17
C THR A 151 0.80 -7.36 12.78
N GLU A 152 0.81 -7.89 11.57
CA GLU A 152 1.92 -8.66 11.01
C GLU A 152 3.15 -7.77 10.83
N HIS A 153 3.01 -6.69 10.07
CA HIS A 153 4.12 -5.82 9.70
C HIS A 153 4.87 -5.27 10.92
N ASN A 154 4.12 -4.79 11.93
CA ASN A 154 4.71 -4.15 13.10
C ASN A 154 5.29 -5.14 14.13
N GLN A 155 4.87 -6.41 14.12
CA GLN A 155 5.27 -7.39 15.16
C GLN A 155 6.08 -8.57 14.61
N THR A 156 6.02 -8.83 13.30
CA THR A 156 6.71 -9.90 12.61
C THR A 156 7.69 -9.33 11.60
N HIS A 157 7.23 -8.68 10.53
CA HIS A 157 8.09 -8.24 9.42
C HIS A 157 9.33 -7.47 9.89
N HIS A 158 9.21 -6.36 10.61
CA HIS A 158 10.42 -5.62 11.07
C HIS A 158 11.39 -6.44 11.92
N LYS A 159 10.87 -7.41 12.68
CA LYS A 159 11.69 -8.27 13.52
C LYS A 159 12.41 -9.33 12.68
N HIS A 160 11.74 -9.88 11.67
CA HIS A 160 12.18 -11.05 10.91
C HIS A 160 12.58 -10.76 9.45
N VAL A 161 12.55 -9.51 9.01
CA VAL A 161 12.90 -9.11 7.64
C VAL A 161 14.28 -9.62 7.23
N ALA A 162 14.40 -10.03 5.96
CA ALA A 162 15.55 -10.72 5.40
C ALA A 162 15.86 -12.08 6.08
N THR A 163 14.89 -12.73 6.72
CA THR A 163 15.05 -14.10 7.25
C THR A 163 13.94 -15.00 6.71
N THR A 164 14.14 -16.33 6.77
CA THR A 164 13.14 -17.30 6.32
C THR A 164 11.87 -17.32 7.17
N ALA A 165 11.90 -16.70 8.35
CA ALA A 165 10.77 -16.59 9.27
C ALA A 165 9.82 -15.43 8.91
N ASP A 166 10.20 -14.52 8.02
CA ASP A 166 9.33 -13.46 7.52
C ASP A 166 8.69 -13.88 6.19
N PRO A 167 7.35 -14.03 6.13
CA PRO A 167 6.66 -14.32 4.88
C PRO A 167 6.92 -13.28 3.78
N ALA A 168 7.07 -12.00 4.15
CA ALA A 168 7.27 -10.89 3.22
C ALA A 168 8.73 -10.75 2.73
N THR A 169 9.64 -11.62 3.16
CA THR A 169 10.99 -11.72 2.60
C THR A 169 10.99 -12.61 1.35
N ALA A 170 11.36 -12.03 0.21
CA ALA A 170 11.49 -12.76 -1.06
C ALA A 170 12.80 -13.54 -1.14
N ARG A 171 12.70 -14.84 -1.41
CA ARG A 171 13.85 -15.75 -1.41
C ARG A 171 14.59 -15.65 -2.73
N TYR A 172 15.91 -15.85 -2.69
CA TYR A 172 16.71 -15.94 -3.92
C TYR A 172 16.18 -17.06 -4.82
N GLY A 173 15.94 -16.76 -6.11
CA GLY A 173 15.39 -17.71 -7.08
C GLY A 173 13.87 -17.92 -7.01
N GLU A 174 13.15 -17.27 -6.08
CA GLU A 174 11.69 -17.36 -5.99
C GLU A 174 11.03 -16.51 -7.07
N SER A 175 10.05 -17.06 -7.80
CA SER A 175 9.26 -16.25 -8.74
C SER A 175 8.28 -15.36 -7.99
N VAL A 176 7.95 -14.19 -8.57
CA VAL A 176 6.98 -13.26 -7.97
C VAL A 176 5.62 -13.92 -7.68
N TRP A 177 5.20 -14.87 -8.52
CA TRP A 177 3.92 -15.59 -8.34
C TRP A 177 3.97 -16.55 -7.16
N TRP A 178 5.06 -17.29 -6.99
CA TRP A 178 5.26 -18.15 -5.82
C TRP A 178 5.39 -17.34 -4.54
N PHE A 179 6.09 -16.21 -4.61
CA PHE A 179 6.19 -15.26 -3.51
C PHE A 179 4.80 -14.77 -3.07
N ILE A 180 3.97 -14.26 -3.99
CA ILE A 180 2.62 -13.77 -3.66
C ILE A 180 1.75 -14.87 -3.05
N ALA A 181 1.77 -16.06 -3.65
CA ALA A 181 1.02 -17.21 -3.16
C ALA A 181 1.45 -17.65 -1.74
N ARG A 182 2.68 -17.34 -1.33
CA ARG A 182 3.23 -17.64 -0.01
C ARG A 182 3.04 -16.50 0.98
N THR A 183 3.35 -15.26 0.60
CA THR A 183 3.41 -14.10 1.49
C THR A 183 2.02 -13.72 2.00
N VAL A 184 1.02 -13.61 1.12
CA VAL A 184 -0.33 -13.15 1.50
C VAL A 184 -0.97 -14.05 2.57
N PRO A 185 -1.09 -15.39 2.39
CA PRO A 185 -1.61 -16.25 3.44
C PRO A 185 -0.66 -16.36 4.64
N GLY A 186 0.66 -16.33 4.41
CA GLY A 186 1.65 -16.38 5.48
C GLY A 186 1.53 -15.22 6.46
N GLN A 187 1.37 -14.00 5.94
CA GLN A 187 1.20 -12.79 6.75
C GLN A 187 -0.10 -12.82 7.56
N PHE A 188 -1.20 -13.31 6.98
CA PHE A 188 -2.45 -13.51 7.71
C PHE A 188 -2.29 -14.53 8.85
N ILE A 189 -1.63 -15.66 8.57
CA ILE A 189 -1.37 -16.71 9.57
C ILE A 189 -0.49 -16.16 10.70
N ASP A 190 0.56 -15.39 10.39
CA ASP A 190 1.44 -14.81 11.39
C ASP A 190 0.70 -13.81 12.29
N ALA A 191 -0.09 -12.90 11.69
CA ALA A 191 -0.96 -11.98 12.44
C ALA A 191 -1.90 -12.74 13.38
N TRP A 192 -2.52 -13.82 12.89
CA TRP A 192 -3.41 -14.66 13.68
C TRP A 192 -2.66 -15.30 14.86
N GLN A 193 -1.51 -15.90 14.59
CA GLN A 193 -0.71 -16.62 15.59
C GLN A 193 -0.19 -15.70 16.71
N ILE A 194 0.14 -14.44 16.41
CA ILE A 194 0.54 -13.45 17.42
C ILE A 194 -0.53 -13.34 18.51
N HIS A 195 -1.80 -13.28 18.13
CA HIS A 195 -2.91 -13.16 19.07
C HIS A 195 -3.30 -14.49 19.70
N ALA A 196 -3.25 -15.59 18.95
CA ALA A 196 -3.50 -16.93 19.47
C ALA A 196 -2.50 -17.30 20.59
N LYS A 197 -1.22 -16.96 20.45
CA LYS A 197 -0.17 -17.14 21.48
C LYS A 197 -0.46 -16.36 22.77
N ARG A 198 -1.32 -15.34 22.72
CA ARG A 198 -1.79 -14.58 23.89
C ARG A 198 -3.11 -15.11 24.44
N GLY A 199 -3.57 -16.28 24.00
CA GLY A 199 -4.81 -16.91 24.43
C GLY A 199 -6.06 -16.41 23.70
N HIS A 200 -5.93 -15.58 22.66
CA HIS A 200 -7.09 -15.08 21.91
C HIS A 200 -7.41 -16.01 20.73
N LEU A 201 -8.41 -16.88 20.93
CA LEU A 201 -8.89 -17.82 19.92
C LEU A 201 -10.18 -17.32 19.25
N LEU A 202 -10.46 -17.79 18.02
CA LEU A 202 -11.70 -17.49 17.29
C LEU A 202 -12.03 -15.98 17.30
N MET A 203 -13.25 -15.60 17.68
CA MET A 203 -13.71 -14.20 17.70
C MET A 203 -13.04 -13.32 18.76
N MET A 204 -12.29 -13.90 19.72
CA MET A 204 -11.43 -13.10 20.59
C MET A 204 -10.21 -12.57 19.83
N ASN A 205 -9.78 -13.29 18.79
CA ASN A 205 -8.69 -12.88 17.93
C ASN A 205 -9.09 -11.64 17.10
N PRO A 206 -8.38 -10.50 17.25
CA PRO A 206 -8.64 -9.30 16.45
C PRO A 206 -8.57 -9.54 14.94
N VAL A 207 -7.72 -10.47 14.48
CA VAL A 207 -7.60 -10.82 13.05
C VAL A 207 -8.87 -11.49 12.55
N ALA A 208 -9.48 -12.38 13.35
CA ALA A 208 -10.77 -13.00 13.01
C ALA A 208 -11.88 -11.97 12.88
N ARG A 209 -11.97 -11.03 13.83
CA ARG A 209 -12.96 -9.93 13.80
C ARG A 209 -12.73 -9.01 12.61
N GLY A 210 -11.46 -8.74 12.27
CA GLY A 210 -11.10 -7.99 11.07
C GLY A 210 -11.57 -8.67 9.79
N ALA A 211 -11.31 -9.97 9.64
CA ALA A 211 -11.78 -10.75 8.50
C ALA A 211 -13.31 -10.76 8.40
N VAL A 212 -14.03 -10.89 9.52
CA VAL A 212 -15.50 -10.78 9.54
C VAL A 212 -15.97 -9.40 9.10
N LEU A 213 -15.35 -8.32 9.59
CA LEU A 213 -15.65 -6.95 9.17
C LEU A 213 -15.45 -6.76 7.66
N GLU A 214 -14.34 -7.26 7.12
CA GLU A 214 -14.00 -7.22 5.70
C GLU A 214 -15.02 -8.00 4.84
N MET A 215 -15.43 -9.20 5.27
CA MET A 215 -16.50 -9.96 4.62
C MET A 215 -17.83 -9.22 4.66
N LEU A 216 -18.21 -8.64 5.80
CA LEU A 216 -19.44 -7.86 5.95
C LEU A 216 -19.42 -6.61 5.06
N LEU A 217 -18.27 -5.97 4.88
CA LEU A 217 -18.12 -4.84 3.96
C LEU A 217 -18.39 -5.27 2.52
N VAL A 218 -17.79 -6.37 2.05
CA VAL A 218 -18.01 -6.88 0.68
C VAL A 218 -19.48 -7.24 0.45
N VAL A 219 -20.12 -7.91 1.41
CA VAL A 219 -21.56 -8.23 1.36
C VAL A 219 -22.41 -6.96 1.33
N SER A 220 -22.07 -5.97 2.15
CA SER A 220 -22.77 -4.68 2.20
C SER A 220 -22.66 -3.92 0.88
N ILE A 221 -21.49 -3.96 0.22
CA ILE A 221 -21.29 -3.40 -1.12
C ILE A 221 -22.14 -4.14 -2.14
N ALA A 222 -22.18 -5.48 -2.10
CA ALA A 222 -22.98 -6.28 -3.03
C ALA A 222 -24.49 -5.97 -2.90
N VAL A 223 -24.98 -5.78 -1.66
CA VAL A 223 -26.38 -5.44 -1.38
C VAL A 223 -26.71 -4.00 -1.78
N ALA A 224 -25.84 -3.03 -1.49
CA ALA A 224 -26.11 -1.61 -1.72
C ALA A 224 -25.86 -1.15 -3.17
N PHE A 225 -24.80 -1.67 -3.81
CA PHE A 225 -24.33 -1.23 -5.14
C PHE A 225 -24.40 -2.33 -6.20
N GLY A 226 -24.83 -3.54 -5.85
CA GLY A 226 -24.92 -4.68 -6.75
C GLY A 226 -23.64 -5.53 -6.83
N MET A 227 -23.79 -6.75 -7.37
CA MET A 227 -22.70 -7.74 -7.45
C MET A 227 -21.49 -7.26 -8.27
N LEU A 228 -21.74 -6.53 -9.38
CA LEU A 228 -20.67 -6.01 -10.22
C LEU A 228 -19.77 -5.02 -9.46
N SER A 229 -20.35 -4.19 -8.61
CA SER A 229 -19.63 -3.26 -7.73
C SER A 229 -18.80 -3.98 -6.67
N ALA A 230 -19.33 -5.08 -6.11
CA ALA A 230 -18.56 -5.93 -5.20
C ALA A 230 -17.38 -6.60 -5.91
N CYS A 231 -17.57 -7.11 -7.13
CA CYS A 231 -16.48 -7.65 -7.94
C CYS A 231 -15.42 -6.58 -8.26
N ALA A 232 -15.84 -5.36 -8.64
CA ALA A 232 -14.92 -4.25 -8.87
C ALA A 232 -14.13 -3.87 -7.61
N PHE A 233 -14.78 -3.89 -6.44
CA PHE A 233 -14.13 -3.68 -5.15
C PHE A 233 -13.10 -4.77 -4.80
N LEU A 234 -13.39 -6.04 -5.12
CA LEU A 234 -12.44 -7.14 -4.95
C LEU A 234 -11.24 -7.00 -5.89
N VAL A 235 -11.48 -6.60 -7.15
CA VAL A 235 -10.40 -6.37 -8.13
C VAL A 235 -9.49 -5.23 -7.69
N GLN A 236 -10.04 -4.09 -7.25
CA GLN A 236 -9.19 -2.98 -6.79
C GLN A 236 -8.36 -3.37 -5.55
N ALA A 237 -8.96 -4.12 -4.62
CA ALA A 237 -8.26 -4.61 -3.42
C ALA A 237 -7.12 -5.56 -3.80
N ALA A 238 -7.39 -6.51 -4.70
CA ALA A 238 -6.39 -7.46 -5.19
C ALA A 238 -5.22 -6.76 -5.90
N VAL A 239 -5.49 -5.74 -6.72
CA VAL A 239 -4.44 -4.95 -7.38
C VAL A 239 -3.61 -4.17 -6.35
N ALA A 240 -4.25 -3.57 -5.35
CA ALA A 240 -3.54 -2.85 -4.28
C ALA A 240 -2.60 -3.76 -3.50
N VAL A 241 -3.11 -4.92 -3.03
CA VAL A 241 -2.33 -5.92 -2.29
C VAL A 241 -1.21 -6.49 -3.17
N PHE A 242 -1.50 -6.78 -4.45
CA PHE A 242 -0.47 -7.20 -5.39
C PHE A 242 0.67 -6.18 -5.49
N LEU A 243 0.38 -4.89 -5.59
CA LEU A 243 1.40 -3.85 -5.69
C LEU A 243 2.24 -3.74 -4.41
N LEU A 244 1.62 -3.84 -3.24
CA LEU A 244 2.34 -3.87 -1.96
C LEU A 244 3.31 -5.05 -1.92
N GLU A 245 2.83 -6.25 -2.21
CA GLU A 245 3.66 -7.45 -2.20
C GLU A 245 4.71 -7.46 -3.31
N TYR A 246 4.39 -6.88 -4.48
CA TYR A 246 5.37 -6.68 -5.54
C TYR A 246 6.52 -5.78 -5.10
N ILE A 247 6.23 -4.71 -4.34
CA ILE A 247 7.26 -3.86 -3.76
C ILE A 247 8.05 -4.63 -2.70
N ASN A 248 7.40 -5.38 -1.81
CA ASN A 248 8.10 -6.23 -0.82
C ASN A 248 9.05 -7.22 -1.52
N TYR A 249 8.59 -7.83 -2.61
CA TYR A 249 9.38 -8.72 -3.44
C TYR A 249 10.65 -8.02 -3.93
N LEU A 250 10.52 -6.86 -4.58
CA LEU A 250 11.67 -6.09 -5.08
C LEU A 250 12.60 -5.61 -3.96
N ARG A 251 12.04 -5.13 -2.84
CA ARG A 251 12.83 -4.59 -1.71
C ARG A 251 13.67 -5.66 -1.03
N HIS A 252 13.20 -6.91 -0.98
CA HIS A 252 13.82 -7.97 -0.19
C HIS A 252 14.38 -9.13 -1.01
N TYR A 253 14.32 -9.06 -2.35
CA TYR A 253 14.70 -10.18 -3.22
C TYR A 253 16.13 -10.67 -2.96
N GLY A 254 16.24 -11.88 -2.44
CA GLY A 254 17.53 -12.55 -2.19
C GLY A 254 18.35 -11.93 -1.06
N LEU A 255 17.83 -10.93 -0.34
CA LEU A 255 18.51 -10.34 0.80
C LEU A 255 18.36 -11.27 2.01
N GLN A 256 19.48 -11.59 2.65
CA GLN A 256 19.52 -12.49 3.79
C GLN A 256 20.26 -11.86 4.96
N ARG A 257 19.71 -12.13 6.15
CA ARG A 257 20.23 -11.76 7.45
C ARG A 257 20.30 -13.02 8.31
N GLU A 258 21.34 -13.15 9.11
CA GLU A 258 21.39 -14.21 10.12
C GLU A 258 20.29 -14.00 11.17
N THR A 259 19.64 -15.10 11.59
CA THR A 259 18.57 -15.03 12.58
C THR A 259 19.07 -14.44 13.89
N GLY A 260 18.48 -13.31 14.30
CA GLY A 260 18.86 -12.60 15.53
C GLY A 260 19.88 -11.48 15.33
N ALA A 261 20.50 -11.36 14.15
CA ALA A 261 21.33 -10.21 13.81
C ALA A 261 20.49 -8.94 13.67
N ARG A 262 21.07 -7.76 13.88
CA ARG A 262 20.34 -6.48 13.74
C ARG A 262 20.04 -6.17 12.26
N GLN A 263 18.84 -5.67 11.97
CA GLN A 263 18.50 -5.13 10.65
C GLN A 263 19.39 -3.91 10.34
N THR A 264 19.82 -3.80 9.09
CA THR A 264 20.58 -2.67 8.55
C THR A 264 20.02 -2.30 7.18
N ALA A 265 20.43 -1.14 6.62
CA ALA A 265 20.02 -0.70 5.29
C ALA A 265 20.36 -1.72 4.18
N ALA A 266 21.33 -2.60 4.38
CA ALA A 266 21.68 -3.66 3.42
C ALA A 266 20.60 -4.73 3.26
N HIS A 267 19.60 -4.77 4.15
CA HIS A 267 18.52 -5.77 4.15
C HIS A 267 17.22 -5.26 3.52
N SER A 268 17.26 -4.08 2.89
CA SER A 268 16.16 -3.53 2.11
C SER A 268 16.68 -2.65 0.98
N TRP A 269 16.27 -2.92 -0.25
CA TRP A 269 16.49 -2.01 -1.36
C TRP A 269 15.45 -0.88 -1.35
N GLN A 270 15.84 0.30 -1.85
CA GLN A 270 14.97 1.46 -2.07
C GLN A 270 15.30 2.11 -3.42
N SER A 271 14.29 2.68 -4.07
CA SER A 271 14.46 3.40 -5.33
C SER A 271 15.04 4.79 -5.11
N GLU A 272 16.06 5.14 -5.90
CA GLU A 272 16.65 6.48 -5.92
C GLU A 272 16.08 7.38 -7.01
N HIS A 273 15.08 6.92 -7.75
CA HIS A 273 14.45 7.72 -8.81
C HIS A 273 13.58 8.83 -8.20
N ARG A 274 13.78 10.06 -8.67
CA ARG A 274 13.22 11.25 -8.03
C ARG A 274 11.70 11.28 -8.07
N TRP A 275 11.10 10.90 -9.20
CA TRP A 275 9.66 10.99 -9.36
C TRP A 275 8.92 9.96 -8.52
N SER A 276 9.38 8.71 -8.51
CA SER A 276 8.93 7.67 -7.58
C SER A 276 9.03 8.12 -6.13
N ARG A 277 10.18 8.67 -5.73
CA ARG A 277 10.40 9.19 -4.36
C ARG A 277 9.39 10.28 -3.99
N TRP A 278 9.19 11.26 -4.87
CA TRP A 278 8.24 12.34 -4.61
C TRP A 278 6.80 11.85 -4.52
N THR A 279 6.36 11.03 -5.47
CA THR A 279 4.95 10.64 -5.61
C THR A 279 4.51 9.49 -4.71
N LEU A 280 5.45 8.65 -4.24
CA LEU A 280 5.18 7.48 -3.37
C LEU A 280 5.62 7.69 -1.91
N LEU A 281 5.80 8.95 -1.51
CA LEU A 281 6.02 9.39 -0.12
C LEU A 281 7.28 8.85 0.59
N GLU A 282 8.24 8.28 -0.15
CA GLU A 282 9.47 7.69 0.39
C GLU A 282 9.21 6.76 1.59
N LEU A 283 8.64 5.59 1.35
CA LEU A 283 8.44 4.57 2.38
C LEU A 283 9.75 4.22 3.11
N THR A 284 9.82 4.52 4.41
CA THR A 284 10.85 3.98 5.33
C THR A 284 10.59 2.51 5.60
#